data_AF-A0A836X367-F1
#
_entry.id   AF-A0A836X367-F1
#
_cell.length_a   1.000
_cell.length_b   1.000
_cell.length_c   1.000
_cell.angle_alpha   90.00
_cell.angle_beta   90.00
_cell.angle_gamma   90.00
#
_symmetry.space_group_name_H-M   'P 1'
#
loop_
_entity.id
_entity.type
_entity.pdbx_description
1 polymer ?
#
loop_
_entity_poly.entity_id
_entity_poly.type
_entity_poly.pdbx_seq_one_letter_code
_entity_poly.pdbx_strand_id
1 'polypeptide(L)'
;MGVGLQKRLDQMDAAHTHVSVQLSEVSTAFFDHREEMLGAAEAAAAQVSAAGESFGQQGAKLVTESEEIARRLGEAGQQLAGRALGLGDAAKQSAISVRDAGQALTQEAEQMAESRQSAEAVIRECAITLRAETERWTFASENAAGRMKQSGIELHKQQKNVTSTSVGASAMIRDAARGFEGQVAEVIAKAEKAATGLARVKKALRDRANDILDVAEVAAKAAGKASSIFAKEAKNILQTAEDALGTAAKIRATERDTMQNSFLRASAFVTDSLGSLAIDINRYIEDDVPDEVWNRYQSGEKSAFARRILKHRERKARRRIVTKYRTDSEFRDYVNQYLQQFEKLIGQAMKSDYENLLSATFLSSDVGKVYLLLSQSLKRLDKK
;
A
#
# COMPACT_ATOMS: atom_id res chain seq x y z
N MET A 1 -36.85 77.27 -60.12
CA MET A 1 -36.82 76.00 -59.34
C MET A 1 -35.51 75.19 -59.49
N GLY A 2 -34.49 75.62 -60.24
CA GLY A 2 -33.28 74.79 -60.51
C GLY A 2 -32.17 74.81 -59.45
N VAL A 3 -31.99 75.91 -58.70
CA VAL A 3 -30.80 76.09 -57.83
C VAL A 3 -30.86 75.27 -56.53
N GLY A 4 -32.06 74.96 -56.01
CA GLY A 4 -32.22 74.14 -54.80
C GLY A 4 -32.03 72.63 -55.04
N LEU A 5 -32.18 72.17 -56.29
CA LEU A 5 -31.95 70.77 -56.69
C LEU A 5 -30.45 70.48 -56.88
N GLN A 6 -29.70 71.41 -57.46
CA GLN A 6 -28.25 71.28 -57.65
C GLN A 6 -27.51 71.14 -56.31
N LYS A 7 -27.81 72.02 -55.34
CA LYS A 7 -27.17 72.00 -54.01
C LYS A 7 -27.52 70.74 -53.21
N ARG A 8 -28.70 70.16 -53.44
CA ARG A 8 -29.12 68.88 -52.87
C ARG A 8 -28.40 67.70 -53.52
N LEU A 9 -28.19 67.74 -54.84
CA LEU A 9 -27.40 66.74 -55.57
C LEU A 9 -25.94 66.72 -55.11
N ASP A 10 -25.30 67.88 -54.99
CA ASP A 10 -23.90 67.97 -54.51
C ASP A 10 -23.75 67.49 -53.05
N GLN A 11 -24.73 67.78 -52.19
CA GLN A 11 -24.78 67.25 -50.82
C GLN A 11 -25.02 65.73 -50.78
N MET A 12 -25.79 65.20 -51.74
CA MET A 12 -26.03 63.76 -51.85
C MET A 12 -24.79 63.02 -52.35
N ASP A 13 -24.04 63.58 -53.30
CA ASP A 13 -22.78 63.01 -53.79
C ASP A 13 -21.68 63.05 -52.72
N ALA A 14 -21.58 64.15 -51.97
CA ALA A 14 -20.66 64.25 -50.84
C ALA A 14 -21.01 63.24 -49.72
N ALA A 15 -22.30 63.08 -49.41
CA ALA A 15 -22.77 62.07 -48.45
C ALA A 15 -22.53 60.65 -48.96
N HIS A 16 -22.79 60.37 -50.24
CA HIS A 16 -22.56 59.06 -50.86
C HIS A 16 -21.07 58.70 -50.86
N THR A 17 -20.20 59.66 -51.17
CA THR A 17 -18.74 59.47 -51.13
C THR A 17 -18.27 59.23 -49.70
N HIS A 18 -18.79 59.98 -48.71
CA HIS A 18 -18.45 59.78 -47.31
C HIS A 18 -18.92 58.41 -46.78
N VAL A 19 -20.14 58.01 -47.11
CA VAL A 19 -20.67 56.68 -46.77
C VAL A 19 -19.85 55.58 -47.47
N SER A 20 -19.46 55.76 -48.73
CA SER A 20 -18.63 54.80 -49.45
C SER A 20 -17.24 54.63 -48.82
N VAL A 21 -16.61 55.72 -48.38
CA VAL A 21 -15.31 55.68 -47.70
C VAL A 21 -15.44 55.00 -46.33
N GLN A 22 -16.44 55.38 -45.52
CA GLN A 22 -16.69 54.73 -44.24
C GLN A 22 -17.03 53.24 -44.38
N LEU A 23 -17.81 52.86 -45.39
CA LEU A 23 -18.13 51.46 -45.66
C LEU A 23 -16.87 50.67 -46.08
N SER A 24 -15.97 51.29 -46.84
CA SER A 24 -14.67 50.70 -47.19
C SER A 24 -13.79 50.53 -45.95
N GLU A 25 -13.68 51.54 -45.09
CA GLU A 25 -12.88 51.48 -43.86
C GLU A 25 -13.41 50.42 -42.89
N VAL A 26 -14.74 50.36 -42.71
CA VAL A 26 -15.40 49.32 -41.90
C VAL A 26 -15.19 47.94 -42.51
N SER A 27 -15.27 47.80 -43.83
CA SER A 27 -15.02 46.52 -44.50
C SER A 27 -13.57 46.06 -44.29
N THR A 28 -12.58 46.95 -44.43
CA THR A 28 -11.17 46.62 -44.20
C THR A 28 -10.94 46.23 -42.73
N ALA A 29 -11.47 46.99 -41.78
CA ALA A 29 -11.39 46.65 -40.36
C ALA A 29 -12.05 45.30 -40.03
N PHE A 30 -13.17 44.97 -40.68
CA PHE A 30 -13.81 43.66 -40.56
C PHE A 30 -12.97 42.52 -41.15
N PHE A 31 -12.31 42.76 -42.29
CA PHE A 31 -11.41 41.77 -42.90
C PHE A 31 -10.19 41.51 -42.02
N ASP A 32 -9.56 42.57 -41.51
CA ASP A 32 -8.40 42.50 -40.61
C ASP A 32 -8.79 41.80 -39.30
N HIS A 33 -9.93 42.17 -38.69
CA HIS A 33 -10.41 41.55 -37.45
C HIS A 33 -10.78 40.08 -37.65
N ARG A 34 -11.33 39.70 -38.81
CA ARG A 34 -11.61 38.30 -39.16
C ARG A 34 -10.31 37.50 -39.33
N GLU A 35 -9.27 38.09 -39.91
CA GLU A 35 -7.96 37.45 -40.07
C GLU A 35 -7.25 37.25 -38.73
N GLU A 36 -7.28 38.26 -37.84
CA GLU A 36 -6.81 38.12 -36.46
C GLU A 36 -7.59 37.05 -35.68
N MET A 37 -8.92 37.01 -35.81
CA MET A 37 -9.77 35.99 -35.17
C MET A 37 -9.47 34.58 -35.67
N LEU A 38 -9.22 34.42 -36.97
CA LEU A 38 -8.81 33.13 -37.56
C LEU A 38 -7.43 32.71 -37.04
N GLY A 39 -6.45 33.62 -37.01
CA GLY A 39 -5.12 33.35 -36.46
C GLY A 39 -5.16 33.01 -34.97
N ALA A 40 -5.97 33.72 -34.17
CA ALA A 40 -6.17 33.42 -32.76
C ALA A 40 -6.87 32.06 -32.53
N ALA A 41 -7.85 31.71 -33.36
CA ALA A 41 -8.53 30.43 -33.30
C ALA A 41 -7.61 29.26 -33.68
N GLU A 42 -6.77 29.42 -34.71
CA GLU A 42 -5.75 28.44 -35.10
C GLU A 42 -4.69 28.26 -34.01
N ALA A 43 -4.22 29.35 -33.41
CA ALA A 43 -3.28 29.30 -32.29
C ALA A 43 -3.89 28.61 -31.06
N ALA A 44 -5.15 28.88 -30.74
CA ALA A 44 -5.87 28.21 -29.66
C ALA A 44 -6.07 26.72 -29.94
N ALA A 45 -6.42 26.34 -31.18
CA ALA A 45 -6.55 24.95 -31.58
C ALA A 45 -5.22 24.19 -31.48
N ALA A 46 -4.12 24.81 -31.90
CA ALA A 46 -2.78 24.25 -31.79
C ALA A 46 -2.37 24.06 -30.30
N GLN A 47 -2.63 25.04 -29.43
CA GLN A 47 -2.39 24.90 -27.99
C GLN A 47 -3.21 23.79 -27.35
N VAL A 48 -4.49 23.66 -27.70
CA VAL A 48 -5.35 22.59 -27.19
C VAL A 48 -4.87 21.22 -27.67
N SER A 49 -4.43 21.09 -28.92
CA SER A 49 -3.88 19.85 -29.45
C SER A 49 -2.58 19.46 -28.74
N ALA A 50 -1.65 20.42 -28.57
CA ALA A 50 -0.40 20.20 -27.86
C ALA A 50 -0.62 19.83 -26.39
N ALA A 51 -1.60 20.47 -25.73
CA ALA A 51 -2.00 20.11 -24.38
C ALA A 51 -2.59 18.69 -24.33
N GLY A 52 -3.45 18.33 -25.28
CA GLY A 52 -4.03 16.99 -25.40
C GLY A 52 -2.98 15.89 -25.59
N GLU A 53 -1.98 16.13 -26.45
CA GLU A 53 -0.83 15.22 -26.63
C GLU A 53 0.01 15.10 -25.36
N SER A 54 0.33 16.22 -24.69
CA SER A 54 1.07 16.21 -23.43
C SER A 54 0.32 15.44 -22.34
N PHE A 55 -1.00 15.66 -22.21
CA PHE A 55 -1.83 14.92 -21.26
C PHE A 55 -1.92 13.44 -21.63
N GLY A 56 -2.02 13.09 -22.91
CA GLY A 56 -1.99 11.70 -23.38
C GLY A 56 -0.66 11.00 -23.04
N GLN A 57 0.47 11.66 -23.26
CA GLN A 57 1.80 11.15 -22.92
C GLN A 57 1.98 11.00 -21.41
N GLN A 58 1.57 12.00 -20.62
CA GLN A 58 1.62 11.93 -19.16
C GLN A 58 0.71 10.84 -18.59
N GLY A 59 -0.50 10.67 -19.14
CA GLY A 59 -1.42 9.60 -18.76
C GLY A 59 -0.85 8.21 -19.06
N ALA A 60 -0.28 8.01 -20.25
CA ALA A 60 0.38 6.75 -20.61
C ALA A 60 1.56 6.43 -19.68
N LYS A 61 2.40 7.43 -19.38
CA LYS A 61 3.52 7.27 -18.45
C LYS A 61 3.06 6.91 -17.04
N LEU A 62 1.99 7.53 -16.56
CA LEU A 62 1.37 7.23 -15.26
C LEU A 62 0.85 5.79 -15.18
N VAL A 63 0.22 5.28 -16.25
CA VAL A 63 -0.23 3.88 -16.30
C VAL A 63 0.96 2.93 -16.20
N THR A 64 2.02 3.16 -16.99
CA THR A 64 3.22 2.31 -16.94
C THR A 64 3.93 2.37 -15.58
N GLU A 65 4.06 3.56 -14.99
CA GLU A 65 4.64 3.70 -13.64
C GLU A 65 3.77 3.00 -12.58
N SER A 66 2.44 3.07 -12.70
CA SER A 66 1.51 2.39 -11.79
C SER A 66 1.59 0.87 -11.90
N GLU A 67 1.68 0.33 -13.12
CA GLU A 67 1.87 -1.11 -13.37
C GLU A 67 3.21 -1.60 -12.78
N GLU A 68 4.29 -0.83 -12.94
CA GLU A 68 5.60 -1.15 -12.37
C GLU A 68 5.59 -1.11 -10.84
N ILE A 69 4.89 -0.14 -10.23
CA ILE A 69 4.69 -0.09 -8.77
C ILE A 69 3.90 -1.31 -8.29
N ALA A 70 2.81 -1.67 -8.99
CA ALA A 70 2.01 -2.84 -8.64
C ALA A 70 2.84 -4.14 -8.73
N ARG A 71 3.67 -4.28 -9.76
CA ARG A 71 4.59 -5.42 -9.91
C ARG A 71 5.60 -5.49 -8.75
N ARG A 72 6.25 -4.38 -8.42
CA ARG A 72 7.22 -4.31 -7.30
C ARG A 72 6.58 -4.60 -5.95
N LEU A 73 5.36 -4.12 -5.71
CA LEU A 73 4.60 -4.44 -4.50
C LEU A 73 4.24 -5.93 -4.43
N GLY A 74 3.85 -6.53 -5.56
CA GLY A 74 3.59 -7.96 -5.64
C GLY A 74 4.84 -8.80 -5.31
N GLU A 75 5.99 -8.45 -5.89
CA GLU A 75 7.27 -9.11 -5.63
C GLU A 75 7.71 -8.96 -4.17
N ALA A 76 7.59 -7.75 -3.60
CA ALA A 76 7.89 -7.50 -2.20
C ALA A 76 6.97 -8.30 -1.27
N GLY A 77 5.67 -8.40 -1.60
CA GLY A 77 4.70 -9.20 -0.87
C GLY A 77 5.05 -10.69 -0.88
N GLN A 78 5.43 -11.24 -2.03
CA GLN A 78 5.88 -12.63 -2.15
C GLN A 78 7.17 -12.89 -1.37
N GLN A 79 8.14 -11.99 -1.44
CA GLN A 79 9.39 -12.11 -0.67
C GLN A 79 9.14 -12.06 0.85
N LEU A 80 8.25 -11.17 1.30
CA LEU A 80 7.85 -11.09 2.70
C LEU A 80 7.13 -12.36 3.16
N ALA A 81 6.21 -12.89 2.36
CA ALA A 81 5.52 -14.15 2.66
C ALA A 81 6.51 -15.32 2.76
N GLY A 82 7.47 -15.43 1.84
CA GLY A 82 8.52 -16.44 1.88
C GLY A 82 9.41 -16.32 3.13
N ARG A 83 9.83 -15.09 3.48
CA ARG A 83 10.62 -14.85 4.71
C ARG A 83 9.84 -15.17 5.98
N ALA A 84 8.55 -14.86 6.03
CA ALA A 84 7.70 -15.17 7.18
C ALA A 84 7.56 -16.68 7.39
N LEU A 85 7.38 -17.46 6.31
CA LEU A 85 7.38 -18.92 6.37
C LEU A 85 8.72 -19.47 6.86
N GLY A 86 9.84 -18.99 6.29
CA GLY A 86 11.18 -19.41 6.71
C GLY A 86 11.48 -19.10 8.19
N LEU A 87 11.04 -17.95 8.69
CA LEU A 87 11.11 -17.61 10.12
C LEU A 87 10.27 -18.54 10.99
N GLY A 88 9.07 -18.90 10.53
CA GLY A 88 8.19 -19.84 11.22
C GLY A 88 8.82 -21.23 11.37
N ASP A 89 9.44 -21.74 10.30
CA ASP A 89 10.11 -23.04 10.33
C ASP A 89 11.39 -23.02 11.18
N ALA A 90 12.19 -21.95 11.09
CA ALA A 90 13.35 -21.75 11.94
C ALA A 90 12.96 -21.67 13.43
N ALA A 91 11.86 -20.98 13.76
CA ALA A 91 11.35 -20.90 15.12
C ALA A 91 10.89 -22.27 15.66
N LYS A 92 10.20 -23.07 14.83
CA LYS A 92 9.83 -24.45 15.18
C LYS A 92 11.07 -25.31 15.44
N GLN A 93 12.06 -25.24 14.56
CA GLN A 93 13.29 -26.02 14.71
C GLN A 93 14.08 -25.65 15.97
N SER A 94 14.13 -24.36 16.29
CA SER A 94 14.74 -23.87 17.53
C SER A 94 13.99 -24.35 18.77
N ALA A 95 12.65 -24.32 18.75
CA ALA A 95 11.83 -24.83 19.84
C ALA A 95 12.02 -26.34 20.08
N ILE A 96 12.19 -27.12 19.02
CA ILE A 96 12.54 -28.55 19.13
C ILE A 96 13.93 -28.71 19.75
N SER A 97 14.94 -28.00 19.22
CA SER A 97 16.32 -28.10 19.70
C SER A 97 16.46 -27.71 21.18
N VAL A 98 15.74 -26.68 21.63
CA VAL A 98 15.69 -26.27 23.04
C VAL A 98 15.03 -27.33 23.92
N ARG A 99 13.95 -27.95 23.44
CA ARG A 99 13.28 -29.04 24.16
C ARG A 99 14.21 -30.24 24.32
N ASP A 100 14.88 -30.64 23.24
CA ASP A 100 15.80 -31.78 23.23
C ASP A 100 17.01 -31.52 24.15
N ALA A 101 17.56 -30.30 24.11
CA ALA A 101 18.63 -29.89 25.03
C ALA A 101 18.16 -29.89 26.49
N GLY A 102 16.93 -29.44 26.77
CA GLY A 102 16.35 -29.50 28.12
C GLY A 102 16.18 -30.93 28.63
N GLN A 103 15.75 -31.85 27.76
CA GLN A 103 15.63 -33.28 28.09
C GLN A 103 17.00 -33.90 28.37
N ALA A 104 18.00 -33.63 27.52
CA ALA A 104 19.37 -34.13 27.72
C ALA A 104 19.98 -33.64 29.04
N LEU A 105 19.80 -32.35 29.38
CA LEU A 105 20.26 -31.80 30.65
C LEU A 105 19.57 -32.43 31.87
N THR A 106 18.30 -32.78 31.74
CA THR A 106 17.54 -33.44 32.82
C THR A 106 18.07 -34.86 33.04
N GLN A 107 18.30 -35.60 31.95
CA GLN A 107 18.84 -36.94 32.00
C GLN A 107 20.27 -36.97 32.59
N GLU A 108 21.12 -36.01 32.20
CA GLU A 108 22.47 -35.90 32.73
C GLU A 108 22.48 -35.50 34.22
N ALA A 109 21.53 -34.68 34.66
CA ALA A 109 21.34 -34.35 36.07
C ALA A 109 20.90 -35.58 36.90
N GLU A 110 20.00 -36.40 36.37
CA GLU A 110 19.57 -37.67 37.01
C GLU A 110 20.74 -38.64 37.13
N GLN A 111 21.49 -38.85 36.05
CA GLN A 111 22.64 -39.75 36.05
C GLN A 111 23.76 -39.28 36.98
N MET A 112 23.95 -37.96 37.09
CA MET A 112 24.88 -37.38 38.06
C MET A 112 24.41 -37.55 39.50
N ALA A 113 23.10 -37.49 39.76
CA ALA A 113 22.53 -37.77 41.08
C ALA A 113 22.73 -39.24 41.50
N GLU A 114 22.52 -40.19 40.58
CA GLU A 114 22.80 -41.61 40.81
C GLU A 114 24.29 -41.88 41.07
N SER A 115 25.17 -41.32 40.23
CA SER A 115 26.62 -41.44 40.40
C SER A 115 27.08 -40.90 41.75
N ARG A 116 26.52 -39.76 42.18
CA ARG A 116 26.76 -39.19 43.50
C ARG A 116 26.31 -40.12 44.63
N GLN A 117 25.10 -40.67 44.54
CA GLN A 117 24.59 -41.59 45.56
C GLN A 117 25.46 -42.84 45.68
N SER A 118 25.91 -43.38 44.55
CA SER A 118 26.85 -44.51 44.50
C SER A 118 28.20 -44.16 45.13
N ALA A 119 28.77 -43.00 44.79
CA ALA A 119 30.03 -42.54 45.39
C ALA A 119 29.91 -42.34 46.91
N GLU A 120 28.81 -41.76 47.39
CA GLU A 120 28.57 -41.62 48.83
C GLU A 120 28.40 -42.98 49.54
N ALA A 121 27.83 -43.99 48.87
CA ALA A 121 27.75 -45.35 49.40
C ALA A 121 29.13 -46.00 49.53
N VAL A 122 29.95 -45.94 48.46
CA VAL A 122 31.31 -46.49 48.45
C VAL A 122 32.20 -45.83 49.51
N ILE A 123 32.11 -44.50 49.66
CA ILE A 123 32.86 -43.76 50.70
C ILE A 123 32.45 -44.23 52.11
N ARG A 124 31.15 -44.39 52.36
CA ARG A 124 30.64 -44.89 53.65
C ARG A 124 31.13 -46.30 53.94
N GLU A 125 31.07 -47.19 52.96
CA GLU A 125 31.55 -48.56 53.09
C GLU A 125 33.05 -48.61 53.37
N CYS A 126 33.85 -47.84 52.63
CA CYS A 126 35.28 -47.75 52.84
C CYS A 126 35.63 -47.21 54.24
N ALA A 127 34.88 -46.21 54.73
CA ALA A 127 35.06 -45.67 56.07
C ALA A 127 34.73 -46.69 57.18
N ILE A 128 33.68 -47.49 56.99
CA ILE A 128 33.30 -48.57 57.93
C ILE A 128 34.38 -49.66 57.94
N THR A 129 34.81 -50.13 56.77
CA THR A 129 35.84 -51.17 56.64
C THR A 129 37.18 -50.72 57.22
N LEU A 130 37.62 -49.49 56.94
CA LEU A 130 38.86 -48.94 57.48
C LEU A 130 38.81 -48.86 59.01
N ARG A 131 37.67 -48.45 59.58
CA ARG A 131 37.49 -48.40 61.04
C ARG A 131 37.55 -49.79 61.67
N ALA A 132 36.85 -50.76 61.08
CA ALA A 132 36.86 -52.15 61.56
C ALA A 132 38.27 -52.76 61.50
N GLU A 133 39.01 -52.48 60.43
CA GLU A 133 40.37 -52.98 60.29
C GLU A 133 41.32 -52.30 61.29
N THR A 134 41.16 -51.00 61.52
CA THR A 134 41.92 -50.26 62.54
C THR A 134 41.67 -50.80 63.96
N GLU A 135 40.43 -51.14 64.30
CA GLU A 135 40.08 -51.75 65.59
C GLU A 135 40.71 -53.15 65.73
N ARG A 136 40.69 -53.96 64.67
CA ARG A 136 41.37 -55.27 64.64
C ARG A 136 42.88 -55.13 64.83
N TRP A 137 43.52 -54.17 64.15
CA TRP A 137 44.94 -53.88 64.29
C TRP A 137 45.29 -53.43 65.71
N THR A 138 44.45 -52.58 66.32
CA THR A 138 44.66 -52.10 67.69
C THR A 138 44.58 -53.25 68.69
N PHE A 139 43.55 -54.11 68.58
CA PHE A 139 43.39 -55.30 69.42
C PHE A 139 44.51 -56.33 69.22
N ALA A 140 44.94 -56.55 67.97
CA ALA A 140 46.07 -57.43 67.66
C ALA A 140 47.38 -56.87 68.24
N SER A 141 47.58 -55.55 68.17
CA SER A 141 48.72 -54.86 68.74
C SER A 141 48.74 -54.93 70.27
N GLU A 142 47.62 -54.72 70.94
CA GLU A 142 47.49 -54.83 72.40
C GLU A 142 47.74 -56.27 72.89
N ASN A 143 47.18 -57.27 72.20
CA ASN A 143 47.47 -58.68 72.48
C ASN A 143 48.92 -59.04 72.20
N ALA A 144 49.52 -58.53 71.11
CA ALA A 144 50.92 -58.73 70.80
C ALA A 144 51.82 -58.09 71.87
N ALA A 145 51.50 -56.88 72.34
CA ALA A 145 52.22 -56.23 73.42
C ALA A 145 52.09 -56.99 74.74
N GLY A 146 50.91 -57.53 75.07
CA GLY A 146 50.68 -58.39 76.23
C GLY A 146 51.47 -59.70 76.15
N ARG A 147 51.44 -60.37 75.00
CA ARG A 147 52.25 -61.58 74.74
C ARG A 147 53.75 -61.28 74.68
N MET A 148 54.18 -60.11 74.18
CA MET A 148 55.58 -59.67 74.21
C MET A 148 56.04 -59.33 75.62
N LYS A 149 55.18 -58.82 76.50
CA LYS A 149 55.51 -58.61 77.91
C LYS A 149 55.68 -59.94 78.64
N GLN A 150 54.78 -60.88 78.39
CA GLN A 150 54.83 -62.24 78.95
C GLN A 150 55.98 -63.08 78.36
N SER A 151 56.23 -62.94 77.05
CA SER A 151 57.31 -63.62 76.35
C SER A 151 58.64 -62.90 76.49
N GLY A 152 58.70 -61.62 76.85
CA GLY A 152 59.93 -60.86 77.16
C GLY A 152 60.53 -61.31 78.49
N ILE A 153 59.69 -61.77 79.42
CA ILE A 153 60.11 -62.49 80.62
C ILE A 153 60.75 -63.85 80.24
N GLU A 154 60.35 -64.46 79.12
CA GLU A 154 60.87 -65.75 78.63
C GLU A 154 62.02 -65.61 77.58
N LEU A 155 62.05 -64.52 76.80
CA LEU A 155 62.97 -64.27 75.67
C LEU A 155 64.30 -63.64 76.09
N HIS A 156 64.39 -63.04 77.28
CA HIS A 156 65.68 -62.74 77.90
C HIS A 156 66.53 -64.02 78.06
N LYS A 157 65.89 -65.20 78.02
CA LYS A 157 66.50 -66.53 78.07
C LYS A 157 66.91 -67.11 76.70
N GLN A 158 66.48 -66.53 75.57
CA GLN A 158 66.65 -67.12 74.21
C GLN A 158 67.15 -66.14 73.12
N GLN A 159 67.87 -65.09 73.50
CA GLN A 159 68.16 -63.90 72.69
C GLN A 159 69.11 -64.02 71.46
N LYS A 160 69.66 -65.18 71.05
CA LYS A 160 70.85 -65.15 70.15
C LYS A 160 70.67 -65.31 68.62
N ASN A 161 69.54 -65.80 68.06
CA ASN A 161 69.53 -66.21 66.62
C ASN A 161 68.44 -65.61 65.68
N VAL A 162 67.61 -64.63 66.07
CA VAL A 162 66.45 -64.14 65.26
C VAL A 162 66.67 -62.78 64.56
N THR A 163 67.80 -62.11 64.79
CA THR A 163 67.95 -60.66 64.52
C THR A 163 68.03 -60.24 63.05
N SER A 164 68.44 -61.09 62.09
CA SER A 164 68.66 -60.66 60.69
C SER A 164 67.39 -60.70 59.81
N THR A 165 66.55 -61.73 59.96
CA THR A 165 65.34 -61.91 59.15
C THR A 165 64.22 -60.92 59.53
N SER A 166 64.16 -60.51 60.80
CA SER A 166 63.18 -59.54 61.32
C SER A 166 63.46 -58.11 60.86
N VAL A 167 64.74 -57.73 60.72
CA VAL A 167 65.14 -56.40 60.25
C VAL A 167 64.74 -56.16 58.79
N GLY A 168 64.86 -57.19 57.93
CA GLY A 168 64.47 -57.10 56.51
C GLY A 168 62.96 -56.97 56.30
N ALA A 169 62.15 -57.75 57.02
CA ALA A 169 60.69 -57.67 56.94
C ALA A 169 60.15 -56.31 57.43
N SER A 170 60.70 -55.76 58.52
CA SER A 170 60.32 -54.43 59.01
C SER A 170 60.79 -53.28 58.12
N ALA A 171 61.83 -53.46 57.30
CA ALA A 171 62.24 -52.48 56.31
C ALA A 171 61.22 -52.40 55.16
N MET A 172 60.83 -53.54 54.60
CA MET A 172 59.85 -53.59 53.49
C MET A 172 58.47 -53.07 53.90
N ILE A 173 58.00 -53.36 55.12
CA ILE A 173 56.73 -52.83 55.64
C ILE A 173 56.77 -51.30 55.80
N ARG A 174 57.90 -50.74 56.24
CA ARG A 174 58.06 -49.28 56.38
C ARG A 174 58.08 -48.55 55.04
N ASP A 175 58.73 -49.12 54.04
CA ASP A 175 58.79 -48.52 52.71
C ASP A 175 57.42 -48.60 52.01
N ALA A 176 56.69 -49.71 52.17
CA ALA A 176 55.32 -49.84 51.68
C ALA A 176 54.36 -48.85 52.37
N ALA A 177 54.45 -48.69 53.70
CA ALA A 177 53.63 -47.75 54.45
C ALA A 177 53.89 -46.29 54.03
N ARG A 178 55.16 -45.90 53.83
CA ARG A 178 55.50 -44.56 53.31
C ARG A 178 54.98 -44.33 51.89
N GLY A 179 55.08 -45.33 51.01
CA GLY A 179 54.53 -45.26 49.66
C GLY A 179 53.00 -45.06 49.66
N PHE A 180 52.32 -45.74 50.58
CA PHE A 180 50.87 -45.64 50.73
C PHE A 180 50.44 -44.29 51.34
N GLU A 181 51.14 -43.81 52.37
CA GLU A 181 50.93 -42.44 52.92
C GLU A 181 51.12 -41.37 51.84
N GLY A 182 52.14 -41.51 50.99
CA GLY A 182 52.39 -40.62 49.86
C GLY A 182 51.25 -40.61 48.83
N GLN A 183 50.75 -41.79 48.45
CA GLN A 183 49.63 -41.90 47.51
C GLN A 183 48.31 -41.36 48.08
N VAL A 184 48.02 -41.63 49.37
CA VAL A 184 46.82 -41.09 50.05
C VAL A 184 46.88 -39.57 50.13
N ALA A 185 48.03 -39.00 50.49
CA ALA A 185 48.23 -37.55 50.51
C ALA A 185 48.04 -36.91 49.12
N GLU A 186 48.52 -37.55 48.06
CA GLU A 186 48.36 -37.06 46.68
C GLU A 186 46.88 -37.09 46.23
N VAL A 187 46.15 -38.15 46.56
CA VAL A 187 44.72 -38.28 46.24
C VAL A 187 43.88 -37.25 46.98
N ILE A 188 44.16 -37.01 48.27
CA ILE A 188 43.49 -35.96 49.06
C ILE A 188 43.73 -34.59 48.44
N ALA A 189 44.98 -34.26 48.09
CA ALA A 189 45.32 -32.97 47.49
C ALA A 189 44.64 -32.76 46.12
N LYS A 190 44.53 -33.83 45.30
CA LYS A 190 43.81 -33.77 44.01
C LYS A 190 42.30 -33.63 44.22
N ALA A 191 41.72 -34.31 45.20
CA ALA A 191 40.30 -34.21 45.54
C ALA A 191 39.93 -32.81 46.08
N GLU A 192 40.78 -32.20 46.91
CA GLU A 192 40.60 -30.82 47.39
C GLU A 192 40.68 -29.80 46.25
N LYS A 193 41.61 -29.98 45.30
CA LYS A 193 41.67 -29.18 44.07
C LYS A 193 40.42 -29.34 43.22
N ALA A 194 39.90 -30.56 43.08
CA ALA A 194 38.67 -30.81 42.34
C ALA A 194 37.45 -30.17 43.02
N ALA A 195 37.33 -30.29 44.34
CA ALA A 195 36.25 -29.70 45.12
C ALA A 195 36.24 -28.16 45.05
N THR A 196 37.42 -27.54 45.15
CA THR A 196 37.56 -26.08 45.00
C THR A 196 37.28 -25.61 43.57
N GLY A 197 37.70 -26.38 42.56
CA GLY A 197 37.34 -26.15 41.16
C GLY A 197 35.83 -26.20 40.93
N LEU A 198 35.15 -27.23 41.47
CA LEU A 198 33.70 -27.40 41.36
C LEU A 198 32.94 -26.27 42.06
N ALA A 199 33.41 -25.81 43.22
CA ALA A 199 32.83 -24.67 43.92
C ALA A 199 32.92 -23.37 43.10
N ARG A 200 34.05 -23.13 42.40
CA ARG A 200 34.21 -21.99 41.49
C ARG A 200 33.27 -22.08 40.29
N VAL A 201 33.16 -23.26 39.66
CA VAL A 201 32.24 -23.48 38.53
C VAL A 201 30.80 -23.26 38.98
N LYS A 202 30.38 -23.79 40.13
CA LYS A 202 29.05 -23.58 40.69
C LYS A 202 28.73 -22.10 40.92
N LYS A 203 29.69 -21.34 41.44
CA LYS A 203 29.52 -19.89 41.64
C LYS A 203 29.38 -19.17 40.30
N ALA A 204 30.29 -19.44 39.36
CA ALA A 204 30.25 -18.83 38.02
C ALA A 204 28.94 -19.15 37.27
N LEU A 205 28.44 -20.38 37.40
CA LEU A 205 27.17 -20.79 36.79
C LEU A 205 25.98 -20.04 37.39
N ARG A 206 25.98 -19.85 38.72
CA ARG A 206 24.94 -19.09 39.42
C ARG A 206 24.97 -17.61 39.05
N ASP A 207 26.15 -17.01 38.98
CA ASP A 207 26.32 -15.61 38.57
C ASP A 207 25.83 -15.43 37.11
N ARG A 208 26.22 -16.33 36.20
CA ARG A 208 25.78 -16.31 34.80
C ARG A 208 24.26 -16.49 34.65
N ALA A 209 23.64 -17.33 35.48
CA ALA A 209 22.20 -17.54 35.47
C ALA A 209 21.44 -16.27 35.91
N ASN A 210 21.97 -15.56 36.90
CA ASN A 210 21.42 -14.26 37.32
C ASN A 210 21.56 -13.21 36.22
N ASP A 211 22.72 -13.11 35.56
CA ASP A 211 22.92 -12.19 34.43
C ASP A 211 21.92 -12.46 33.29
N ILE A 212 21.63 -13.73 33.00
CA ILE A 212 20.65 -14.13 31.98
C ILE A 212 19.24 -13.69 32.38
N LEU A 213 18.87 -13.83 33.66
CA LEU A 213 17.56 -13.39 34.16
C LEU A 213 17.40 -11.87 34.04
N ASP A 214 18.42 -11.10 34.39
CA ASP A 214 18.40 -9.63 34.29
C ASP A 214 18.27 -9.18 32.83
N VAL A 215 19.05 -9.78 31.91
CA VAL A 215 18.97 -9.48 30.48
C VAL A 215 17.61 -9.86 29.91
N ALA A 216 17.04 -11.00 30.33
CA ALA A 216 15.71 -11.43 29.91
C ALA A 216 14.61 -10.46 30.39
N GLU A 217 14.71 -9.95 31.61
CA GLU A 217 13.76 -8.96 32.13
C GLU A 217 13.82 -7.64 31.35
N VAL A 218 15.03 -7.16 31.05
CA VAL A 218 15.22 -5.95 30.23
C VAL A 218 14.66 -6.15 28.83
N ALA A 219 14.94 -7.30 28.20
CA ALA A 219 14.42 -7.65 26.88
C ALA A 219 12.88 -7.71 26.88
N ALA A 220 12.27 -8.33 27.89
CA ALA A 220 10.82 -8.40 28.03
C ALA A 220 10.19 -7.01 28.19
N LYS A 221 10.78 -6.13 29.00
CA LYS A 221 10.33 -4.74 29.15
C LYS A 221 10.46 -3.94 27.84
N ALA A 222 11.56 -4.12 27.12
CA ALA A 222 11.77 -3.48 25.82
C ALA A 222 10.74 -3.94 24.78
N ALA A 223 10.48 -5.25 24.71
CA ALA A 223 9.46 -5.82 23.84
C ALA A 223 8.05 -5.31 24.18
N GLY A 224 7.72 -5.21 25.48
CA GLY A 224 6.46 -4.63 25.94
C GLY A 224 6.26 -3.18 25.50
N LYS A 225 7.29 -2.34 25.65
CA LYS A 225 7.26 -0.94 25.17
C LYS A 225 7.11 -0.85 23.65
N ALA A 226 7.86 -1.66 22.90
CA ALA A 226 7.75 -1.69 21.44
C ALA A 226 6.34 -2.07 21.00
N SER A 227 5.75 -3.10 21.62
CA SER A 227 4.37 -3.53 21.35
C SER A 227 3.35 -2.42 21.60
N SER A 228 3.50 -1.66 22.71
CA SER A 228 2.60 -0.54 23.00
C SER A 228 2.72 0.61 21.98
N ILE A 229 3.95 0.90 21.51
CA ILE A 229 4.19 1.91 20.48
C ILE A 229 3.56 1.46 19.16
N PHE A 230 3.79 0.20 18.75
CA PHE A 230 3.18 -0.35 17.54
C PHE A 230 1.66 -0.33 17.58
N ALA A 231 1.05 -0.70 18.71
CA ALA A 231 -0.40 -0.66 18.86
C ALA A 231 -0.95 0.77 18.72
N LYS A 232 -0.23 1.76 19.27
CA LYS A 232 -0.60 3.18 19.12
C LYS A 232 -0.47 3.65 17.67
N GLU A 233 0.61 3.29 17.00
CA GLU A 233 0.86 3.69 15.62
C GLU A 233 -0.12 3.06 14.64
N ALA A 234 -0.44 1.77 14.82
CA ALA A 234 -1.46 1.07 14.04
C ALA A 234 -2.83 1.76 14.16
N LYS A 235 -3.21 2.21 15.37
CA LYS A 235 -4.44 2.96 15.58
C LYS A 235 -4.43 4.31 14.86
N ASN A 236 -3.31 5.04 14.88
CA ASN A 236 -3.18 6.31 14.16
C ASN A 236 -3.31 6.13 12.65
N ILE A 237 -2.67 5.09 12.09
CA ILE A 237 -2.76 4.77 10.66
C ILE A 237 -4.20 4.46 10.27
N LEU A 238 -4.90 3.64 11.07
CA LEU A 238 -6.29 3.27 10.79
C LEU A 238 -7.22 4.48 10.82
N GLN A 239 -7.05 5.36 11.81
CA GLN A 239 -7.83 6.59 11.90
C GLN A 239 -7.52 7.56 10.73
N THR A 240 -6.26 7.70 10.36
CA THR A 240 -5.87 8.54 9.22
C THR A 240 -6.43 7.99 7.90
N ALA A 241 -6.48 6.66 7.75
CA ALA A 241 -7.10 6.02 6.60
C ALA A 241 -8.61 6.25 6.54
N GLU A 242 -9.32 6.17 7.67
CA GLU A 242 -10.75 6.51 7.75
C GLU A 242 -11.00 7.98 7.38
N ASP A 243 -10.20 8.90 7.89
CA ASP A 243 -10.30 10.33 7.57
C ASP A 243 -10.02 10.62 6.08
N ALA A 244 -9.04 9.93 5.50
CA ALA A 244 -8.71 10.03 4.08
C ALA A 244 -9.85 9.50 3.19
N LEU A 245 -10.45 8.36 3.56
CA LEU A 245 -11.62 7.81 2.88
C LEU A 245 -12.82 8.76 2.98
N GLY A 246 -13.06 9.33 4.16
CA GLY A 246 -14.12 10.31 4.38
C GLY A 246 -13.92 11.58 3.55
N THR A 247 -12.69 12.07 3.47
CA THR A 247 -12.33 13.24 2.64
C THR A 247 -12.48 12.94 1.15
N ALA A 248 -12.03 11.78 0.69
CA ALA A 248 -12.21 11.34 -0.69
C ALA A 248 -13.69 11.22 -1.07
N ALA A 249 -14.53 10.72 -0.16
CA ALA A 249 -15.97 10.66 -0.37
C ALA A 249 -16.60 12.05 -0.51
N LYS A 250 -16.19 13.02 0.34
CA LYS A 250 -16.63 14.42 0.25
C LYS A 250 -16.21 15.08 -1.05
N ILE A 251 -14.94 14.91 -1.47
CA ILE A 251 -14.44 15.45 -2.74
C ILE A 251 -15.25 14.91 -3.91
N ARG A 252 -15.49 13.59 -3.96
CA ARG A 252 -16.32 12.97 -5.00
C ARG A 252 -17.76 13.49 -5.00
N ALA A 253 -18.33 13.79 -3.84
CA ALA A 253 -19.67 14.38 -3.75
C ALA A 253 -19.68 15.82 -4.30
N THR A 254 -18.73 16.65 -3.89
CA THR A 254 -18.62 18.04 -4.38
C THR A 254 -18.31 18.12 -5.88
N GLU A 255 -17.48 17.21 -6.39
CA GLU A 255 -17.18 17.12 -7.82
C GLU A 255 -18.43 16.74 -8.62
N ARG A 256 -19.22 15.76 -8.15
CA ARG A 256 -20.52 15.42 -8.75
C ARG A 256 -21.48 16.61 -8.76
N ASP A 257 -21.66 17.29 -7.63
CA ASP A 257 -22.54 18.46 -7.55
C ASP A 257 -22.09 19.58 -8.49
N THR A 258 -20.77 19.81 -8.60
CA THR A 258 -20.20 20.82 -9.48
C THR A 258 -20.38 20.46 -10.95
N MET A 259 -20.13 19.20 -11.32
CA MET A 259 -20.35 18.69 -12.67
C MET A 259 -21.82 18.75 -13.07
N GLN A 260 -22.73 18.36 -12.16
CA GLN A 260 -24.17 18.42 -12.40
C GLN A 260 -24.66 19.87 -12.56
N ASN A 261 -24.24 20.79 -11.67
CA ASN A 261 -24.60 22.21 -11.78
C ASN A 261 -24.02 22.88 -13.04
N SER A 262 -22.78 22.57 -13.39
CA SER A 262 -22.15 23.03 -14.64
C SER A 262 -22.92 22.52 -15.86
N PHE A 263 -23.30 21.25 -15.85
CA PHE A 263 -24.11 20.64 -16.90
C PHE A 263 -25.50 21.26 -17.04
N LEU A 264 -26.21 21.51 -15.94
CA LEU A 264 -27.54 22.15 -15.97
C LEU A 264 -27.47 23.56 -16.59
N ARG A 265 -26.44 24.35 -16.25
CA ARG A 265 -26.22 25.69 -16.83
C ARG A 265 -25.88 25.61 -18.31
N ALA A 266 -24.98 24.71 -18.70
CA ALA A 266 -24.61 24.49 -20.10
C ALA A 266 -25.82 24.01 -20.92
N SER A 267 -26.64 23.12 -20.38
CA SER A 267 -27.84 22.59 -21.02
C SER A 267 -28.89 23.67 -21.28
N ALA A 268 -29.10 24.59 -20.32
CA ALA A 268 -30.00 25.73 -20.50
C ALA A 268 -29.53 26.64 -21.63
N PHE A 269 -28.23 26.98 -21.66
CA PHE A 269 -27.64 27.83 -22.71
C PHE A 269 -27.72 27.18 -24.10
N VAL A 270 -27.41 25.89 -24.20
CA VAL A 270 -27.46 25.17 -25.48
C VAL A 270 -28.90 24.97 -25.94
N THR A 271 -29.86 24.71 -25.04
CA THR A 271 -31.28 24.62 -25.40
C THR A 271 -31.81 25.94 -25.95
N ASP A 272 -31.38 27.07 -25.39
CA ASP A 272 -31.73 28.41 -25.89
C ASP A 272 -31.12 28.70 -27.26
N SER A 273 -29.86 28.30 -27.46
CA SER A 273 -29.16 28.38 -28.74
C SER A 273 -29.85 27.52 -29.82
N LEU A 274 -30.25 26.29 -29.46
CA LEU A 274 -30.99 25.39 -30.34
C LEU A 274 -32.39 25.92 -30.65
N GLY A 275 -33.04 26.59 -29.69
CA GLY A 275 -34.31 27.29 -29.92
C GLY A 275 -34.16 28.41 -30.96
N SER A 276 -33.11 29.21 -30.86
CA SER A 276 -32.81 30.30 -31.80
C SER A 276 -32.50 29.75 -33.21
N LEU A 277 -31.62 28.75 -33.31
CA LEU A 277 -31.34 28.08 -34.59
C LEU A 277 -32.57 27.40 -35.18
N ALA A 278 -33.49 26.89 -34.36
CA ALA A 278 -34.75 26.35 -34.84
C ALA A 278 -35.67 27.44 -35.44
N ILE A 279 -35.62 28.67 -34.94
CA ILE A 279 -36.33 29.82 -35.54
C ILE A 279 -35.75 30.12 -36.92
N ASP A 280 -34.43 30.23 -37.01
CA ASP A 280 -33.73 30.53 -38.27
C ASP A 280 -33.99 29.44 -39.32
N ILE A 281 -33.88 28.17 -38.93
CA ILE A 281 -34.20 27.03 -39.80
C ILE A 281 -35.67 27.08 -40.25
N ASN A 282 -36.62 27.42 -39.37
CA ASN A 282 -38.03 27.45 -39.70
C ASN A 282 -38.35 28.54 -40.74
N ARG A 283 -37.65 29.69 -40.71
CA ARG A 283 -37.81 30.80 -41.67
C ARG A 283 -37.52 30.40 -43.12
N TYR A 284 -36.70 29.38 -43.35
CA TYR A 284 -36.38 28.86 -44.69
C TYR A 284 -37.28 27.68 -45.11
N ILE A 285 -37.90 26.99 -44.15
CA ILE A 285 -38.74 25.79 -44.36
C ILE A 285 -40.23 26.14 -44.42
N GLU A 286 -40.66 27.28 -43.88
CA GLU A 286 -42.03 27.76 -43.94
C GLU A 286 -42.04 29.27 -44.26
N ASP A 287 -43.02 29.70 -45.06
CA ASP A 287 -43.06 31.08 -45.59
C ASP A 287 -43.73 32.05 -44.60
N ASP A 288 -44.50 31.54 -43.61
CA ASP A 288 -45.13 32.33 -42.55
C ASP A 288 -45.22 31.54 -41.22
N VAL A 289 -44.83 32.17 -40.11
CA VAL A 289 -44.85 31.59 -38.76
C VAL A 289 -46.02 32.21 -37.98
N PRO A 290 -47.03 31.43 -37.55
CA PRO A 290 -48.15 31.97 -36.79
C PRO A 290 -47.74 32.62 -35.47
N ASP A 291 -48.38 33.74 -35.11
CA ASP A 291 -48.17 34.47 -33.85
C ASP A 291 -48.29 33.59 -32.60
N GLU A 292 -49.12 32.54 -32.66
CA GLU A 292 -49.29 31.56 -31.57
C GLU A 292 -47.96 30.84 -31.21
N VAL A 293 -47.11 30.55 -32.21
CA VAL A 293 -45.79 29.92 -31.98
C VAL A 293 -44.84 30.91 -31.33
N TRP A 294 -44.90 32.18 -31.75
CA TRP A 294 -44.09 33.27 -31.21
C TRP A 294 -44.46 33.57 -29.74
N ASN A 295 -45.76 33.58 -29.43
CA ASN A 295 -46.27 33.76 -28.06
C ASN A 295 -45.83 32.63 -27.12
N ARG A 296 -45.87 31.37 -27.59
CA ARG A 296 -45.41 30.21 -26.79
C ARG A 296 -43.90 30.24 -26.53
N TYR A 297 -43.10 30.64 -27.52
CA TYR A 297 -41.66 30.80 -27.34
C TYR A 297 -41.32 31.92 -26.33
N GLN A 298 -41.97 33.08 -26.44
CA GLN A 298 -41.80 34.18 -25.48
C GLN A 298 -42.29 33.84 -24.08
N SER A 299 -43.31 32.97 -23.96
CA SER A 299 -43.82 32.47 -22.67
C SER A 299 -42.91 31.41 -22.02
N GLY A 300 -41.79 31.05 -22.66
CA GLY A 300 -40.78 30.13 -22.12
C GLY A 300 -40.75 28.74 -22.74
N GLU A 301 -41.63 28.42 -23.70
CA GLU A 301 -41.60 27.13 -24.40
C GLU A 301 -40.55 27.15 -25.53
N LYS A 302 -39.27 26.97 -25.16
CA LYS A 302 -38.12 27.03 -26.08
C LYS A 302 -38.16 26.03 -27.23
N SER A 303 -38.93 24.95 -27.08
CA SER A 303 -39.12 23.92 -28.11
C SER A 303 -40.30 24.20 -29.07
N ALA A 304 -40.99 25.34 -28.97
CA ALA A 304 -42.16 25.66 -29.81
C ALA A 304 -41.84 25.62 -31.32
N PHE A 305 -40.69 26.17 -31.72
CA PHE A 305 -40.20 26.14 -33.10
C PHE A 305 -39.71 24.76 -33.55
N ALA A 306 -39.03 24.04 -32.66
CA ALA A 306 -38.63 22.66 -32.93
C ALA A 306 -39.85 21.76 -33.19
N ARG A 307 -40.90 21.88 -32.37
CA ARG A 307 -42.16 21.17 -32.56
C ARG A 307 -42.87 21.58 -33.86
N ARG A 308 -42.74 22.83 -34.29
CA ARG A 308 -43.31 23.32 -35.56
C ARG A 308 -42.64 22.67 -36.77
N ILE A 309 -41.31 22.64 -36.80
CA ILE A 309 -40.51 21.95 -37.84
C ILE A 309 -40.98 20.49 -37.98
N LEU A 310 -41.27 19.81 -36.87
CA LEU A 310 -41.74 18.42 -36.85
C LEU A 310 -43.21 18.25 -37.27
N LYS A 311 -44.06 19.27 -37.07
CA LYS A 311 -45.49 19.23 -37.40
C LYS A 311 -45.73 19.20 -38.92
N HIS A 312 -44.80 19.72 -39.73
CA HIS A 312 -44.88 19.68 -41.18
C HIS A 312 -44.40 18.33 -41.73
N ARG A 313 -45.36 17.49 -42.10
CA ARG A 313 -45.21 16.11 -42.65
C ARG A 313 -43.82 15.86 -43.24
N GLU A 314 -43.07 14.98 -42.56
CA GLU A 314 -41.63 14.75 -42.71
C GLU A 314 -41.11 14.54 -44.15
N ARG A 315 -41.96 14.24 -45.15
CA ARG A 315 -41.53 14.08 -46.55
C ARG A 315 -41.35 15.42 -47.29
N LYS A 316 -42.21 16.41 -47.06
CA LYS A 316 -42.09 17.74 -47.72
C LYS A 316 -40.99 18.57 -47.07
N ALA A 317 -40.96 18.61 -45.73
CA ALA A 317 -39.92 19.28 -44.96
C ALA A 317 -38.52 18.74 -45.31
N ARG A 318 -38.32 17.41 -45.34
CA ARG A 318 -37.02 16.82 -45.71
C ARG A 318 -36.55 17.19 -47.12
N ARG A 319 -37.45 17.21 -48.11
CA ARG A 319 -37.11 17.64 -49.47
C ARG A 319 -36.69 19.11 -49.50
N ARG A 320 -37.44 19.99 -48.82
CA ARG A 320 -37.08 21.41 -48.70
C ARG A 320 -35.74 21.60 -47.99
N ILE A 321 -35.50 20.89 -46.88
CA ILE A 321 -34.22 20.91 -46.15
C ILE A 321 -33.07 20.52 -47.08
N VAL A 322 -33.19 19.39 -47.79
CA VAL A 322 -32.15 18.94 -48.73
C VAL A 322 -31.89 19.94 -49.85
N THR A 323 -32.95 20.49 -50.46
CA THR A 323 -32.81 21.49 -51.53
C THR A 323 -32.15 22.77 -51.00
N LYS A 324 -32.68 23.33 -49.90
CA LYS A 324 -32.16 24.56 -49.29
C LYS A 324 -30.72 24.40 -48.81
N TYR A 325 -30.38 23.28 -48.19
CA TYR A 325 -29.01 23.00 -47.75
C TYR A 325 -27.98 22.97 -48.90
N ARG A 326 -28.41 22.59 -50.12
CA ARG A 326 -27.54 22.63 -51.31
C ARG A 326 -27.43 24.02 -51.93
N THR A 327 -28.52 24.77 -51.95
CA THR A 327 -28.63 26.02 -52.70
C THR A 327 -28.33 27.27 -51.88
N ASP A 328 -28.41 27.19 -50.56
CA ASP A 328 -28.39 28.32 -49.64
C ASP A 328 -27.31 28.09 -48.56
N SER A 329 -26.27 28.92 -48.57
CA SER A 329 -25.15 28.79 -47.65
C SER A 329 -25.52 29.15 -46.21
N GLU A 330 -26.39 30.15 -46.02
CA GLU A 330 -26.79 30.61 -44.70
C GLU A 330 -27.66 29.55 -44.00
N PHE A 331 -28.61 28.96 -44.72
CA PHE A 331 -29.38 27.82 -44.21
C PHE A 331 -28.49 26.63 -43.84
N ARG A 332 -27.48 26.33 -44.65
CA ARG A 332 -26.50 25.27 -44.37
C ARG A 332 -25.73 25.54 -43.08
N ASP A 333 -25.34 26.79 -42.84
CA ASP A 333 -24.62 27.18 -41.63
C ASP A 333 -25.50 27.01 -40.38
N TYR A 334 -26.77 27.45 -40.42
CA TYR A 334 -27.70 27.22 -39.32
C TYR A 334 -27.92 25.74 -39.01
N VAL A 335 -28.07 24.90 -40.04
CA VAL A 335 -28.22 23.45 -39.86
C VAL A 335 -26.96 22.83 -39.26
N ASN A 336 -25.77 23.19 -39.74
CA ASN A 336 -24.51 22.66 -39.22
C ASN A 336 -24.28 23.09 -37.76
N GLN A 337 -24.55 24.36 -37.44
CA GLN A 337 -24.49 24.85 -36.07
C GLN A 337 -25.47 24.12 -35.16
N TYR A 338 -26.70 23.84 -35.64
CA TYR A 338 -27.69 23.09 -34.88
C TYR A 338 -27.19 21.68 -34.53
N LEU A 339 -26.63 20.96 -35.52
CA LEU A 339 -26.07 19.62 -35.30
C LEU A 339 -24.92 19.66 -34.30
N GLN A 340 -23.95 20.56 -34.49
CA GLN A 340 -22.80 20.69 -33.60
C GLN A 340 -23.19 21.04 -32.17
N GLN A 341 -24.15 21.97 -31.98
CA GLN A 341 -24.59 22.36 -30.64
C GLN A 341 -25.33 21.21 -29.94
N PHE A 342 -26.15 20.45 -30.67
CA PHE A 342 -26.83 19.29 -30.12
C PHE A 342 -25.85 18.15 -29.77
N GLU A 343 -24.85 17.89 -30.62
CA GLU A 343 -23.79 16.90 -30.34
C GLU A 343 -22.94 17.28 -29.13
N LYS A 344 -22.61 18.58 -28.97
CA LYS A 344 -21.95 19.10 -27.76
C LYS A 344 -22.79 18.85 -26.51
N LEU A 345 -24.10 19.09 -26.58
CA LEU A 345 -25.02 18.85 -25.46
C LEU A 345 -25.05 17.37 -25.06
N ILE A 346 -25.18 16.46 -26.03
CA ILE A 346 -25.18 15.02 -25.76
C ILE A 346 -23.82 14.55 -25.23
N GLY A 347 -22.70 15.05 -25.79
CA GLY A 347 -21.37 14.73 -25.31
C GLY A 347 -21.11 15.20 -23.87
N GLN A 348 -21.68 16.34 -23.47
CA GLN A 348 -21.64 16.81 -22.08
C GLN A 348 -22.57 15.99 -21.18
N ALA A 349 -23.76 15.60 -21.65
CA ALA A 349 -24.68 14.74 -20.91
C ALA A 349 -24.01 13.39 -20.61
N MET A 350 -23.43 12.72 -21.61
CA MET A 350 -22.77 11.42 -21.42
C MET A 350 -21.59 11.45 -20.44
N LYS A 351 -20.92 12.60 -20.26
CA LYS A 351 -19.81 12.75 -19.28
C LYS A 351 -20.30 12.95 -17.85
N SER A 352 -21.52 13.45 -17.68
CA SER A 352 -22.11 13.78 -16.38
C SER A 352 -23.18 12.79 -15.93
N ASP A 353 -23.65 11.91 -16.81
CA ASP A 353 -24.88 11.11 -16.65
C ASP A 353 -24.57 9.64 -16.31
N TYR A 354 -24.51 9.34 -15.01
CA TYR A 354 -24.21 8.00 -14.47
C TYR A 354 -25.24 6.91 -14.85
N GLU A 355 -26.48 7.29 -15.23
CA GLU A 355 -27.56 6.34 -15.56
C GLU A 355 -28.14 6.50 -16.99
N ASN A 356 -27.49 7.28 -17.87
CA ASN A 356 -27.95 7.56 -19.24
C ASN A 356 -29.36 8.18 -19.37
N LEU A 357 -29.96 8.65 -18.27
CA LEU A 357 -31.34 9.17 -18.25
C LEU A 357 -31.44 10.55 -18.90
N LEU A 358 -30.44 11.42 -18.71
CA LEU A 358 -30.41 12.77 -19.28
C LEU A 358 -30.19 12.69 -20.79
N SER A 359 -29.26 11.85 -21.24
CA SER A 359 -28.99 11.64 -22.67
C SER A 359 -30.22 11.13 -23.42
N ALA A 360 -30.96 10.18 -22.83
CA ALA A 360 -32.21 9.67 -23.38
C ALA A 360 -33.33 10.74 -23.39
N THR A 361 -33.39 11.59 -22.37
CA THR A 361 -34.35 12.70 -22.27
C THR A 361 -34.12 13.75 -23.36
N PHE A 362 -32.86 14.14 -23.60
CA PHE A 362 -32.55 15.10 -24.67
C PHE A 362 -32.80 14.54 -26.07
N LEU A 363 -32.48 13.26 -26.31
CA LEU A 363 -32.71 12.62 -27.60
C LEU A 363 -34.20 12.44 -27.93
N SER A 364 -35.04 12.19 -26.92
CA SER A 364 -36.49 12.06 -27.06
C SER A 364 -37.25 13.39 -27.05
N SER A 365 -36.59 14.50 -26.70
CA SER A 365 -37.14 15.86 -26.76
C SER A 365 -37.44 16.31 -28.19
N ASP A 366 -38.28 17.34 -28.34
CA ASP A 366 -38.60 17.90 -29.67
C ASP A 366 -37.37 18.51 -30.36
N VAL A 367 -36.41 19.01 -29.59
CA VAL A 367 -35.12 19.52 -30.08
C VAL A 367 -34.26 18.35 -30.60
N GLY A 368 -34.22 17.22 -29.87
CA GLY A 368 -33.52 16.01 -30.32
C GLY A 368 -34.16 15.36 -31.56
N LYS A 369 -35.48 15.40 -31.67
CA LYS A 369 -36.18 14.95 -32.89
C LYS A 369 -35.84 15.79 -34.11
N VAL A 370 -35.65 17.11 -33.96
CA VAL A 370 -35.18 17.97 -35.06
C VAL A 370 -33.76 17.62 -35.46
N TYR A 371 -32.86 17.36 -34.50
CA TYR A 371 -31.51 16.84 -34.79
C TYR A 371 -31.56 15.54 -35.61
N LEU A 372 -32.42 14.59 -35.22
CA LEU A 372 -32.63 13.35 -35.97
C LEU A 372 -33.17 13.61 -37.38
N LEU A 373 -34.12 14.54 -37.53
CA LEU A 373 -34.68 14.93 -38.83
C LEU A 373 -33.60 15.52 -39.76
N LEU A 374 -32.80 16.46 -39.25
CA LEU A 374 -31.73 17.12 -40.00
C LEU A 374 -30.63 16.13 -40.39
N SER A 375 -30.09 15.39 -39.42
CA SER A 375 -29.03 14.40 -39.66
C SER A 375 -29.45 13.31 -40.63
N GLN A 376 -30.69 12.80 -40.55
CA GLN A 376 -31.21 11.82 -41.51
C GLN A 376 -31.41 12.42 -42.91
N SER A 377 -31.76 13.70 -43.01
CA SER A 377 -31.90 14.39 -44.30
C SER A 377 -30.56 14.52 -45.01
N LEU A 378 -29.52 14.85 -44.25
CA LEU A 378 -28.15 15.03 -44.75
C LEU A 378 -27.46 13.70 -45.04
N LYS A 379 -27.60 12.67 -44.18
CA LYS A 379 -27.08 11.32 -44.48
C LYS A 379 -27.63 10.71 -45.77
N ARG A 380 -28.82 11.15 -46.19
CA ARG A 380 -29.46 10.72 -47.43
C ARG A 380 -28.97 11.51 -48.65
N LEU A 381 -28.33 12.66 -48.43
CA LEU A 381 -27.59 13.45 -49.41
C LEU A 381 -26.32 12.71 -49.85
N ASP A 382 -25.60 12.12 -48.90
CA ASP A 382 -24.28 11.48 -49.11
C ASP A 382 -24.37 10.10 -49.78
N LYS A 383 -25.56 9.48 -49.79
CA LYS A 383 -25.82 8.16 -50.42
C LYS A 383 -26.26 8.25 -51.88
N LYS A 384 -26.27 9.44 -52.48
CA LYS A 384 -26.61 9.70 -53.89
C LYS A 384 -25.48 10.47 -54.54
#